data_AF-A0A939VUF3-F1
#
_entry.id   AF-A0A939VUF3-F1
#
_cell.length_a   1.000
_cell.length_b   1.000
_cell.length_c   1.000
_cell.angle_alpha   90.00
_cell.angle_beta   90.00
_cell.angle_gamma   90.00
#
_symmetry.space_group_name_H-M   'P 1'
#
loop_
_entity.id
_entity.type
_entity.pdbx_description
1 polymer ?
#
loop_
_entity_poly.entity_id
_entity_poly.type
_entity_poly.pdbx_seq_one_letter_code
_entity_poly.pdbx_strand_id
1 'polypeptide(L)'
;DRIHAHIAKGGSFFACGKNAAQVLGVELGIEYQGDSGLDPVFFRMHDDFEQGLDDMFLSLYAAAFNAKMTMAKSSSRLVKPYYNTAWVGTHEIYSTPPQEETGMPFITVNGKCVWCAGDLFRGYATRGALHLRDIFRNIIASLVEKPLVKVGKLPACVRLVVTEQKSRLNMHLIAYAPEKRANVTVVEDPVAVVNGSFQVLTAGRKISRAYLAPDQVPIEFKTIGDYTEIRIPAFEGYVLVVLE
;
A
#
# COMPACT_ATOMS: atom_id res chain seq x y z
N ASP A 1 2.01 23.37 14.56
CA ASP A 1 2.43 22.29 13.64
C ASP A 1 1.22 21.41 13.31
N ARG A 2 0.98 21.11 12.02
CA ARG A 2 -0.23 20.41 11.54
C ARG A 2 -0.23 18.92 11.87
N ILE A 3 0.95 18.28 11.89
CA ILE A 3 1.09 16.84 12.15
C ILE A 3 0.79 16.56 13.62
N HIS A 4 1.39 17.32 14.53
CA HIS A 4 1.10 17.25 15.96
C HIS A 4 -0.39 17.45 16.26
N ALA A 5 -1.04 18.42 15.62
CA ALA A 5 -2.48 18.64 15.78
C ALA A 5 -3.35 17.48 15.25
N HIS A 6 -2.91 16.78 14.21
CA HIS A 6 -3.57 15.57 13.69
C HIS A 6 -3.45 14.41 14.68
N ILE A 7 -2.25 14.15 15.19
CA ILE A 7 -1.99 13.10 16.18
C ILE A 7 -2.74 13.36 17.48
N ALA A 8 -2.74 14.60 17.99
CA ALA A 8 -3.46 14.99 19.20
C ALA A 8 -4.98 14.77 19.10
N LYS A 9 -5.54 14.73 17.88
CA LYS A 9 -6.95 14.40 17.62
C LYS A 9 -7.19 12.90 17.41
N GLY A 10 -6.20 12.05 17.67
CA GLY A 10 -6.26 10.60 17.45
C GLY A 10 -6.02 10.17 16.00
N GLY A 11 -5.48 11.06 15.17
CA GLY A 11 -5.14 10.78 13.78
C GLY A 11 -4.00 9.78 13.65
N SER A 12 -4.10 8.91 12.65
CA SER A 12 -3.06 7.95 12.28
C SER A 12 -2.15 8.50 11.19
N PHE A 13 -0.90 8.03 11.11
CA PHE A 13 -0.04 8.30 9.96
C PHE A 13 0.97 7.19 9.70
N PHE A 14 1.40 7.12 8.44
CA PHE A 14 2.50 6.30 7.99
C PHE A 14 3.64 7.20 7.50
N ALA A 15 4.87 6.81 7.82
CA ALA A 15 6.10 7.44 7.35
C ALA A 15 7.09 6.39 6.87
N CYS A 16 7.90 6.71 5.87
CA CYS A 16 8.99 5.84 5.45
C CYS A 16 10.28 6.61 5.18
N GLY A 17 11.40 5.92 5.29
CA GLY A 17 12.72 6.45 4.99
C GLY A 17 13.20 7.48 6.01
N LYS A 18 14.28 8.19 5.65
CA LYS A 18 15.03 9.08 6.57
C LYS A 18 14.33 10.39 6.92
N ASN A 19 13.67 11.03 5.95
CA ASN A 19 13.18 12.41 6.12
C ASN A 19 12.15 12.49 7.25
N ALA A 20 11.23 11.54 7.28
CA ALA A 20 10.22 11.48 8.33
C ALA A 20 10.81 11.03 9.68
N ALA A 21 11.77 10.11 9.69
CA ALA A 21 12.43 9.68 10.92
C ALA A 21 13.21 10.82 11.61
N GLN A 22 13.83 11.70 10.82
CA GLN A 22 14.57 12.87 11.34
C GLN A 22 13.66 13.95 11.92
N VAL A 23 12.47 14.15 11.34
CA VAL A 23 11.55 15.23 11.73
C VAL A 23 10.51 14.77 12.76
N LEU A 24 10.06 13.52 12.68
CA LEU A 24 8.94 12.96 13.46
C LEU A 24 9.38 11.81 14.38
N GLY A 25 10.67 11.75 14.74
CA GLY A 25 11.21 10.65 15.55
C GLY A 25 10.46 10.46 16.88
N VAL A 26 10.10 11.55 17.55
CA VAL A 26 9.37 11.52 18.82
C VAL A 26 7.98 10.88 18.64
N GLU A 27 7.23 11.32 17.64
CA GLU A 27 5.88 10.80 17.33
C GLU A 27 5.94 9.33 16.90
N LEU A 28 6.97 8.99 16.12
CA LEU A 28 7.24 7.63 15.67
C LEU A 28 7.79 6.73 16.77
N GLY A 29 8.17 7.28 17.93
CA GLY A 29 8.75 6.54 19.05
C GLY A 29 10.15 5.98 18.73
N ILE A 30 10.93 6.71 17.93
CA ILE A 30 12.28 6.34 17.47
C ILE A 30 13.28 7.50 17.57
N GLU A 31 14.55 7.17 17.66
CA GLU A 31 15.69 8.07 17.51
C GLU A 31 16.46 7.65 16.26
N TYR A 32 16.49 8.50 15.22
CA TYR A 32 17.14 8.20 13.95
C TYR A 32 18.66 8.07 14.10
N GLN A 33 19.26 7.01 13.55
CA GLN A 33 20.68 6.67 13.69
C GLN A 33 21.45 6.65 12.37
N GLY A 34 20.88 7.18 11.29
CA GLY A 34 21.56 7.24 9.99
C GLY A 34 21.25 6.05 9.09
N ASP A 35 22.10 5.82 8.09
CA ASP A 35 21.96 4.72 7.14
C ASP A 35 22.18 3.36 7.84
N SER A 36 21.48 2.32 7.40
CA SER A 36 21.65 0.96 7.95
C SER A 36 23.00 0.33 7.59
N GLY A 37 23.66 0.84 6.56
CA GLY A 37 24.88 0.26 6.01
C GLY A 37 24.67 -1.09 5.32
N LEU A 38 23.43 -1.54 5.13
CA LEU A 38 23.09 -2.79 4.44
C LEU A 38 22.84 -2.54 2.96
N ASP A 39 23.42 -3.36 2.09
CA ASP A 39 23.11 -3.38 0.67
C ASP A 39 23.48 -4.75 0.09
N PRO A 40 22.57 -5.56 -0.45
CA PRO A 40 21.14 -5.33 -0.52
C PRO A 40 20.47 -5.39 0.87
N VAL A 41 19.30 -4.78 0.96
CA VAL A 41 18.48 -4.80 2.17
C VAL A 41 17.41 -5.88 2.06
N PHE A 42 17.36 -6.76 3.05
CA PHE A 42 16.30 -7.75 3.22
C PHE A 42 15.48 -7.50 4.48
N PHE A 43 14.32 -8.12 4.57
CA PHE A 43 13.48 -8.15 5.76
C PHE A 43 12.59 -9.40 5.72
N ARG A 44 11.97 -9.74 6.85
CA ARG A 44 10.89 -10.73 6.92
C ARG A 44 9.72 -10.08 7.64
N MET A 45 8.52 -10.30 7.14
CA MET A 45 7.30 -9.82 7.79
C MET A 45 6.72 -10.94 8.64
N HIS A 46 6.17 -10.56 9.78
CA HIS A 46 5.52 -11.44 10.73
C HIS A 46 4.23 -10.79 11.23
N ASP A 47 3.34 -11.59 11.78
CA ASP A 47 2.19 -11.17 12.58
C ASP A 47 1.30 -10.14 11.83
N ASP A 48 1.17 -8.93 12.40
CA ASP A 48 0.20 -7.91 12.01
C ASP A 48 0.32 -7.39 10.57
N PHE A 49 1.42 -7.67 9.88
CA PHE A 49 1.68 -7.16 8.53
C PHE A 49 2.07 -8.23 7.51
N GLU A 50 1.88 -9.52 7.80
CA GLU A 50 2.29 -10.62 6.91
C GLU A 50 1.24 -11.00 5.84
N GLN A 51 0.04 -10.44 5.89
CA GLN A 51 -1.07 -10.85 5.02
C GLN A 51 -0.73 -10.77 3.52
N GLY A 52 -0.76 -11.92 2.84
CA GLY A 52 -0.48 -12.03 1.41
C GLY A 52 1.00 -11.98 1.05
N LEU A 53 1.90 -12.11 2.03
CA LEU A 53 3.33 -12.22 1.85
C LEU A 53 3.77 -13.67 2.06
N ASP A 54 4.78 -14.10 1.32
CA ASP A 54 5.42 -15.40 1.54
C ASP A 54 6.22 -15.37 2.83
N ASP A 55 6.22 -16.47 3.58
CA ASP A 55 7.01 -16.63 4.80
C ASP A 55 8.49 -16.87 4.47
N MET A 56 9.16 -15.82 4.01
CA MET A 56 10.56 -15.85 3.61
C MET A 56 11.22 -14.46 3.72
N PHE A 57 12.53 -14.41 3.54
CA PHE A 57 13.25 -13.15 3.39
C PHE A 57 12.90 -12.49 2.05
N LEU A 58 12.49 -11.22 2.13
CA LEU A 58 12.05 -10.39 1.01
C LEU A 58 13.04 -9.24 0.81
N SER A 59 13.28 -8.86 -0.44
CA SER A 59 14.20 -7.79 -0.80
C SER A 59 13.51 -6.43 -0.83
N LEU A 60 14.12 -5.39 -0.25
CA LEU A 60 13.60 -4.03 -0.32
C LEU A 60 13.89 -3.34 -1.66
N TYR A 61 14.99 -3.70 -2.32
CA TYR A 61 15.49 -3.06 -3.55
C TYR A 61 15.72 -1.53 -3.45
N ALA A 62 15.92 -1.04 -2.24
CA ALA A 62 16.25 0.34 -1.95
C ALA A 62 17.03 0.42 -0.64
N ALA A 63 17.50 1.61 -0.29
CA ALA A 63 18.19 1.86 0.97
C ALA A 63 17.23 1.69 2.17
N ALA A 64 17.82 1.35 3.30
CA ALA A 64 17.15 1.38 4.60
C ALA A 64 18.00 2.12 5.62
N PHE A 65 17.33 2.59 6.67
CA PHE A 65 17.93 3.42 7.71
C PHE A 65 17.82 2.74 9.06
N ASN A 66 18.73 3.09 9.97
CA ASN A 66 18.72 2.59 11.33
C ASN A 66 18.06 3.61 12.26
N ALA A 67 17.36 3.10 13.28
CA ALA A 67 16.85 3.92 14.37
C ALA A 67 16.79 3.09 15.65
N LYS A 68 17.00 3.76 16.79
CA LYS A 68 16.78 3.19 18.12
C LYS A 68 15.33 3.41 18.50
N MET A 69 14.63 2.35 18.91
CA MET A 69 13.27 2.47 19.41
C MET A 69 13.28 3.05 20.83
N THR A 70 12.48 4.10 21.06
CA THR A 70 12.31 4.75 22.37
C THR A 70 10.98 4.37 23.00
N MET A 71 9.90 4.46 22.22
CA MET A 71 8.53 4.09 22.61
C MET A 71 7.88 3.11 21.64
N ALA A 72 8.41 3.01 20.41
CA ALA A 72 7.88 2.13 19.39
C ALA A 72 8.20 0.66 19.68
N LYS A 73 7.37 -0.22 19.10
CA LYS A 73 7.64 -1.65 19.03
C LYS A 73 8.02 -2.02 17.60
N SER A 74 9.03 -2.87 17.45
CA SER A 74 9.37 -3.46 16.15
C SER A 74 8.32 -4.51 15.82
N SER A 75 7.75 -4.45 14.63
CA SER A 75 6.93 -5.53 14.07
C SER A 75 7.72 -6.41 13.11
N SER A 76 8.80 -5.87 12.54
CA SER A 76 9.76 -6.63 11.74
C SER A 76 11.14 -6.01 11.84
N ARG A 77 12.17 -6.73 11.40
CA ARG A 77 13.56 -6.30 11.45
C ARG A 77 14.23 -6.40 10.08
N LEU A 78 15.28 -5.61 9.91
CA LEU A 78 16.16 -5.70 8.76
C LEU A 78 16.97 -6.99 8.84
N VAL A 79 17.20 -7.61 7.70
CA VAL A 79 18.00 -8.83 7.54
C VAL A 79 19.22 -8.46 6.70
N LYS A 80 20.41 -8.80 7.20
CA LYS A 80 21.67 -8.47 6.51
C LYS A 80 21.96 -9.50 5.41
N PRO A 81 22.60 -9.09 4.31
CA PRO A 81 23.16 -10.02 3.35
C PRO A 81 24.40 -10.72 3.93
N TYR A 82 24.84 -11.82 3.31
CA TYR A 82 26.14 -12.45 3.62
C TYR A 82 27.33 -11.48 3.45
N TYR A 83 27.28 -10.67 2.40
CA TYR A 83 28.23 -9.59 2.14
C TYR A 83 27.48 -8.42 1.54
N ASN A 84 27.94 -7.20 1.80
CA ASN A 84 27.36 -6.06 1.10
C ASN A 84 27.80 -6.03 -0.37
N THR A 85 26.97 -5.43 -1.22
CA THR A 85 27.28 -5.09 -2.60
C THR A 85 28.56 -4.27 -2.62
N ALA A 86 29.56 -4.74 -3.36
CA ALA A 86 30.87 -4.11 -3.40
C ALA A 86 31.65 -4.52 -4.64
N TRP A 87 32.52 -3.63 -5.11
CA TRP A 87 33.56 -3.95 -6.09
C TRP A 87 34.88 -4.18 -5.35
N VAL A 88 35.41 -5.40 -5.42
CA VAL A 88 36.68 -5.75 -4.75
C VAL A 88 37.89 -5.67 -5.69
N GLY A 89 37.77 -4.96 -6.81
CA GLY A 89 38.84 -4.77 -7.80
C GLY A 89 38.86 -5.80 -8.92
N THR A 90 38.44 -7.04 -8.63
CA THR A 90 38.47 -8.15 -9.61
C THR A 90 37.10 -8.57 -10.08
N HIS A 91 36.13 -8.64 -9.16
CA HIS A 91 34.77 -9.07 -9.42
C HIS A 91 33.81 -8.24 -8.56
N GLU A 92 32.54 -8.27 -8.94
CA GLU A 92 31.46 -7.63 -8.20
C GLU A 92 30.83 -8.62 -7.21
N ILE A 93 30.64 -8.18 -5.97
CA ILE A 93 29.73 -8.79 -5.01
C ILE A 93 28.40 -8.11 -5.24
N TYR A 94 27.38 -8.82 -5.74
CA TYR A 94 26.09 -8.23 -6.11
C TYR A 94 24.89 -9.06 -5.68
N SER A 95 24.90 -10.37 -5.96
CA SER A 95 23.77 -11.27 -5.68
C SER A 95 24.00 -12.11 -4.43
N THR A 96 24.09 -11.45 -3.29
CA THR A 96 24.31 -12.11 -2.00
C THR A 96 22.98 -12.48 -1.34
N PRO A 97 22.82 -13.72 -0.85
CA PRO A 97 21.60 -14.12 -0.18
C PRO A 97 21.47 -13.43 1.20
N PRO A 98 20.25 -13.36 1.75
CA PRO A 98 20.03 -13.00 3.14
C PRO A 98 20.73 -14.00 4.07
N GLN A 99 21.29 -13.50 5.18
CA GLN A 99 22.03 -14.31 6.15
C GLN A 99 21.29 -14.39 7.49
N GLU A 100 21.12 -13.25 8.16
CA GLU A 100 20.59 -13.20 9.53
C GLU A 100 19.79 -11.93 9.78
N GLU A 101 18.80 -12.06 10.65
CA GLU A 101 18.03 -10.93 11.18
C GLU A 101 18.92 -10.08 12.09
N THR A 102 18.87 -8.77 11.88
CA THR A 102 19.64 -7.79 12.66
C THR A 102 18.83 -7.27 13.84
N GLY A 103 19.46 -6.51 14.74
CA GLY A 103 18.74 -5.74 15.76
C GLY A 103 17.99 -4.51 15.22
N MET A 104 18.18 -4.14 13.95
CA MET A 104 17.63 -2.90 13.39
C MET A 104 16.16 -3.10 12.98
N PRO A 105 15.25 -2.19 13.33
CA PRO A 105 13.85 -2.32 12.96
C PRO A 105 13.64 -2.10 11.47
N PHE A 106 12.69 -2.84 10.86
CA PHE A 106 12.21 -2.55 9.51
C PHE A 106 10.86 -1.83 9.55
N ILE A 107 9.88 -2.37 10.28
CA ILE A 107 8.62 -1.70 10.59
C ILE A 107 8.54 -1.47 12.09
N THR A 108 8.22 -0.23 12.51
CA THR A 108 7.93 0.11 13.90
C THR A 108 6.55 0.70 14.06
N VAL A 109 5.92 0.42 15.21
CA VAL A 109 4.58 0.92 15.56
C VAL A 109 4.64 1.64 16.90
N ASN A 110 4.16 2.88 16.93
CA ASN A 110 3.90 3.65 18.14
C ASN A 110 2.44 4.14 18.13
N GLY A 111 1.54 3.39 18.78
CA GLY A 111 0.11 3.65 18.72
C GLY A 111 -0.42 3.60 17.28
N LYS A 112 -0.97 4.70 16.79
CA LYS A 112 -1.47 4.84 15.40
C LYS A 112 -0.44 5.43 14.42
N CYS A 113 0.85 5.36 14.76
CA CYS A 113 1.95 5.88 13.96
C CYS A 113 2.84 4.70 13.53
N VAL A 114 3.03 4.53 12.22
CA VAL A 114 3.85 3.45 11.66
C VAL A 114 5.03 4.04 10.90
N TRP A 115 6.23 3.55 11.16
CA TRP A 115 7.41 3.88 10.38
C TRP A 115 7.98 2.67 9.66
N CYS A 116 8.33 2.85 8.39
CA CYS A 116 9.14 1.91 7.64
C CYS A 116 10.55 2.46 7.47
N ALA A 117 11.54 1.73 7.97
CA ALA A 117 12.95 2.05 7.86
C ALA A 117 13.46 2.05 6.41
N GLY A 118 12.75 1.38 5.50
CA GLY A 118 13.11 1.32 4.08
C GLY A 118 12.56 2.48 3.25
N ASP A 119 13.25 2.80 2.16
CA ASP A 119 12.73 3.62 1.06
C ASP A 119 11.71 2.81 0.22
N LEU A 120 10.60 2.42 0.86
CA LEU A 120 9.59 1.48 0.33
C LEU A 120 9.08 1.87 -1.08
N PHE A 121 8.70 3.14 -1.26
CA PHE A 121 8.19 3.63 -2.53
C PHE A 121 9.25 3.64 -3.64
N ARG A 122 10.52 3.89 -3.30
CA ARG A 122 11.62 3.84 -4.26
C ARG A 122 11.90 2.39 -4.70
N GLY A 123 11.88 1.45 -3.77
CA GLY A 123 12.00 0.03 -4.07
C GLY A 123 10.91 -0.44 -5.03
N TYR A 124 9.65 -0.06 -4.74
CA TYR A 124 8.53 -0.39 -5.62
C TYR A 124 8.63 0.31 -6.98
N ALA A 125 8.94 1.61 -7.02
CA ALA A 125 9.02 2.37 -8.26
C ALA A 125 10.11 1.84 -9.21
N THR A 126 11.21 1.30 -8.67
CA THR A 126 12.33 0.81 -9.48
C THR A 126 12.18 -0.65 -9.89
N ARG A 127 11.55 -1.51 -9.07
CA ARG A 127 11.47 -2.96 -9.33
C ARG A 127 10.06 -3.51 -9.55
N GLY A 128 9.02 -2.76 -9.22
CA GLY A 128 7.63 -3.23 -9.30
C GLY A 128 7.34 -4.45 -8.43
N ALA A 129 8.12 -4.66 -7.37
CA ALA A 129 8.06 -5.88 -6.57
C ALA A 129 6.76 -5.96 -5.76
N LEU A 130 5.99 -7.03 -6.00
CA LEU A 130 4.63 -7.19 -5.49
C LEU A 130 4.55 -7.09 -3.96
N HIS A 131 5.50 -7.71 -3.26
CA HIS A 131 5.53 -7.72 -1.80
C HIS A 131 5.69 -6.31 -1.19
N LEU A 132 6.34 -5.37 -1.87
CA LEU A 132 6.46 -3.99 -1.38
C LEU A 132 5.11 -3.25 -1.40
N ARG A 133 4.30 -3.50 -2.44
CA ARG A 133 2.91 -3.02 -2.51
C ARG A 133 2.06 -3.65 -1.41
N ASP A 134 2.24 -4.94 -1.18
CA ASP A 134 1.44 -5.71 -0.23
C ASP A 134 1.74 -5.35 1.23
N ILE A 135 3.01 -5.07 1.57
CA ILE A 135 3.38 -4.48 2.86
C ILE A 135 2.70 -3.13 3.05
N PHE A 136 2.74 -2.26 2.03
CA PHE A 136 2.08 -0.96 2.11
C PHE A 136 0.56 -1.12 2.31
N ARG A 137 -0.09 -2.05 1.62
CA ARG A 137 -1.51 -2.40 1.83
C ARG A 137 -1.77 -2.79 3.28
N ASN A 138 -0.94 -3.67 3.85
CA ASN A 138 -1.11 -4.15 5.23
C ASN A 138 -0.91 -3.02 6.25
N ILE A 139 0.04 -2.11 6.00
CA ILE A 139 0.25 -0.91 6.82
C ILE A 139 -0.97 0.01 6.76
N ILE A 140 -1.54 0.27 5.59
CA ILE A 140 -2.74 1.09 5.47
C ILE A 140 -3.93 0.40 6.16
N ALA A 141 -4.05 -0.92 6.05
CA ALA A 141 -5.10 -1.69 6.70
C ALA A 141 -5.04 -1.59 8.25
N SER A 142 -3.84 -1.50 8.83
CA SER A 142 -3.69 -1.31 10.29
C SER A 142 -4.01 0.12 10.75
N LEU A 143 -3.92 1.11 9.86
CA LEU A 143 -4.16 2.52 10.16
C LEU A 143 -5.59 3.00 9.85
N VAL A 144 -6.31 2.29 8.98
CA VAL A 144 -7.63 2.67 8.47
C VAL A 144 -8.68 1.63 8.85
N GLU A 145 -9.40 1.88 9.95
CA GLU A 145 -10.41 0.97 10.51
C GLU A 145 -11.59 0.73 9.54
N LYS A 146 -12.04 1.76 8.83
CA LYS A 146 -13.16 1.70 7.87
C LYS A 146 -12.72 2.27 6.51
N PRO A 147 -12.08 1.47 5.64
CA PRO A 147 -11.69 1.94 4.32
C PRO A 147 -12.92 2.34 3.50
N LEU A 148 -12.81 3.42 2.71
CA LEU A 148 -13.90 3.88 1.86
C LEU A 148 -14.34 2.81 0.85
N VAL A 149 -13.39 2.02 0.36
CA VAL A 149 -13.63 0.96 -0.62
C VAL A 149 -12.92 -0.31 -0.19
N LYS A 150 -13.61 -1.44 -0.29
CA LYS A 150 -13.02 -2.79 -0.19
C LYS A 150 -13.14 -3.46 -1.56
N VAL A 151 -12.01 -3.74 -2.18
CA VAL A 151 -11.99 -4.39 -3.47
C VAL A 151 -12.31 -5.88 -3.30
N GLY A 152 -13.27 -6.38 -4.07
CA GLY A 152 -13.56 -7.80 -4.19
C GLY A 152 -12.85 -8.36 -5.43
N LYS A 153 -13.58 -8.49 -6.52
CA LYS A 153 -13.07 -8.97 -7.81
C LYS A 153 -12.82 -7.81 -8.76
N LEU A 154 -11.64 -7.19 -8.71
CA LEU A 154 -11.19 -6.23 -9.72
C LEU A 154 -9.72 -6.47 -10.07
N PRO A 155 -9.34 -6.46 -11.36
CA PRO A 155 -7.93 -6.51 -11.76
C PRO A 155 -7.12 -5.34 -11.19
N ALA A 156 -5.81 -5.56 -10.98
CA ALA A 156 -4.90 -4.54 -10.43
C ALA A 156 -4.74 -3.29 -11.32
N CYS A 157 -5.08 -3.38 -12.61
CA CYS A 157 -5.08 -2.23 -13.52
C CYS A 157 -6.30 -1.31 -13.35
N VAL A 158 -7.33 -1.75 -12.62
CA VAL A 158 -8.54 -0.94 -12.39
C VAL A 158 -8.25 0.14 -11.37
N ARG A 159 -8.46 1.40 -11.76
CA ARG A 159 -8.49 2.54 -10.86
C ARG A 159 -9.94 2.82 -10.49
N LEU A 160 -10.25 2.80 -9.20
CA LEU A 160 -11.57 3.12 -8.67
C LEU A 160 -11.47 4.41 -7.85
N VAL A 161 -12.23 5.42 -8.29
CA VAL A 161 -12.31 6.72 -7.60
C VAL A 161 -13.76 6.96 -7.18
N VAL A 162 -13.96 7.26 -5.90
CA VAL A 162 -15.28 7.61 -5.36
C VAL A 162 -15.36 9.13 -5.27
N THR A 163 -16.41 9.70 -5.84
CA THR A 163 -16.81 11.10 -5.61
C THR A 163 -18.20 11.15 -5.01
N GLU A 164 -18.47 12.20 -4.25
CA GLU A 164 -19.74 12.36 -3.55
C GLU A 164 -20.46 13.62 -4.03
N GLN A 165 -21.77 13.50 -4.22
CA GLN A 165 -22.71 14.61 -4.34
C GLN A 165 -23.79 14.46 -3.26
N LYS A 166 -24.56 15.52 -3.02
CA LYS A 166 -25.51 15.61 -1.90
C LYS A 166 -26.43 14.39 -1.74
N SER A 167 -26.85 13.76 -2.84
CA SER A 167 -27.77 12.61 -2.85
C SER A 167 -27.21 11.38 -3.55
N ARG A 168 -25.91 11.33 -3.89
CA ARG A 168 -25.35 10.19 -4.60
C ARG A 168 -23.85 10.01 -4.43
N LEU A 169 -23.41 8.75 -4.48
CA LEU A 169 -22.01 8.38 -4.63
C LEU A 169 -21.76 7.96 -6.08
N ASN A 170 -20.65 8.44 -6.64
CA ASN A 170 -20.23 8.16 -8.01
C ASN A 170 -18.89 7.43 -7.95
N MET A 171 -18.86 6.20 -8.45
CA MET A 171 -17.66 5.38 -8.52
C MET A 171 -17.22 5.30 -9.98
N HIS A 172 -16.12 5.98 -10.27
CA HIS A 172 -15.46 5.97 -11.57
C HIS A 172 -14.49 4.79 -11.58
N LEU A 173 -14.75 3.80 -12.44
CA LEU A 173 -13.83 2.69 -12.67
C LEU A 173 -13.19 2.85 -14.04
N ILE A 174 -11.86 2.92 -14.07
CA ILE A 174 -11.04 3.04 -15.27
C ILE A 174 -10.15 1.79 -15.36
N ALA A 175 -10.33 0.99 -16.39
CA ALA A 175 -9.66 -0.28 -16.65
C ALA A 175 -8.79 -0.19 -17.90
N TYR A 176 -7.59 0.34 -17.74
CA TYR A 176 -6.56 0.41 -18.79
C TYR A 176 -5.23 -0.03 -18.19
N ALA A 177 -4.45 -0.81 -18.95
CA ALA A 177 -3.12 -1.24 -18.54
C ALA A 177 -2.07 -0.59 -19.44
N PRO A 178 -0.98 -0.05 -18.87
CA PRO A 178 0.17 0.35 -19.67
C PRO A 178 0.87 -0.89 -20.22
N GLU A 179 1.14 -0.88 -21.53
CA GLU A 179 1.84 -1.94 -22.23
C GLU A 179 3.15 -1.43 -22.80
N LYS A 180 4.20 -2.25 -22.70
CA LYS A 180 5.47 -1.95 -23.34
C LYS A 180 5.39 -2.35 -24.81
N ARG A 181 5.48 -1.38 -25.71
CA ARG A 181 5.63 -1.59 -27.15
C ARG A 181 7.00 -1.09 -27.58
N ALA A 182 7.86 -2.02 -28.01
CA ALA A 182 9.28 -1.73 -28.26
C ALA A 182 9.92 -1.02 -27.04
N ASN A 183 10.39 0.21 -27.22
CA ASN A 183 11.05 1.01 -26.18
C ASN A 183 10.16 2.10 -25.56
N VAL A 184 8.85 2.09 -25.85
CA VAL A 184 7.88 3.04 -25.28
C VAL A 184 6.80 2.30 -24.50
N THR A 185 6.22 2.99 -23.53
CA THR A 185 5.03 2.52 -22.81
C THR A 185 3.83 3.26 -23.37
N VAL A 186 2.81 2.51 -23.79
CA VAL A 186 1.57 3.05 -24.37
C VAL A 186 0.36 2.56 -23.58
N VAL A 187 -0.75 3.29 -23.69
CA VAL A 187 -2.07 2.87 -23.21
C VAL A 187 -2.99 2.99 -24.41
N GLU A 188 -3.45 1.86 -24.94
CA GLU A 188 -4.22 1.83 -26.19
C GLU A 188 -5.57 1.18 -25.96
N ASP A 189 -5.57 -0.11 -25.62
CA ASP A 189 -6.80 -0.89 -25.57
C ASP A 189 -7.47 -0.85 -24.18
N PRO A 190 -8.81 -0.73 -24.13
CA PRO A 190 -9.55 -0.89 -22.90
C PRO A 190 -9.48 -2.35 -22.43
N VAL A 191 -9.30 -2.53 -21.11
CA VAL A 191 -9.36 -3.86 -20.50
C VAL A 191 -10.81 -4.20 -20.19
N ALA A 192 -11.25 -5.38 -20.64
CA ALA A 192 -12.54 -5.94 -20.26
C ALA A 192 -12.51 -6.45 -18.82
N VAL A 193 -13.41 -5.95 -17.98
CA VAL A 193 -13.60 -6.44 -16.61
C VAL A 193 -14.89 -7.23 -16.58
N VAL A 194 -14.81 -8.51 -16.23
CA VAL A 194 -15.96 -9.43 -16.18
C VAL A 194 -16.26 -9.79 -14.73
N ASN A 195 -17.53 -9.72 -14.33
CA ASN A 195 -18.00 -10.05 -12.98
C ASN A 195 -17.28 -9.27 -11.88
N GLY A 196 -17.14 -7.96 -12.08
CA GLY A 196 -16.45 -7.07 -11.15
C GLY A 196 -17.22 -6.89 -9.85
N SER A 197 -16.51 -6.85 -8.71
CA SER A 197 -17.15 -6.54 -7.42
C SER A 197 -16.28 -5.73 -6.48
N PHE A 198 -16.93 -4.86 -5.72
CA PHE A 198 -16.33 -4.08 -4.64
C PHE A 198 -17.41 -3.66 -3.64
N GLN A 199 -16.99 -3.22 -2.46
CA GLN A 199 -17.86 -2.65 -1.45
C GLN A 199 -17.46 -1.19 -1.22
N VAL A 200 -18.45 -0.30 -1.06
CA VAL A 200 -18.23 1.10 -0.70
C VAL A 200 -18.83 1.39 0.67
N LEU A 201 -18.13 2.14 1.50
CA LEU A 201 -18.62 2.57 2.81
C LEU A 201 -19.77 3.54 2.62
N THR A 202 -20.97 3.16 3.06
CA THR A 202 -22.18 3.98 3.02
C THR A 202 -22.64 4.42 4.40
N ALA A 203 -22.09 3.85 5.48
CA ALA A 203 -22.30 4.28 6.87
C ALA A 203 -23.78 4.47 7.24
N GLY A 204 -24.63 3.53 6.81
CA GLY A 204 -26.07 3.55 7.11
C GLY A 204 -26.93 4.40 6.16
N ARG A 205 -26.35 5.02 5.12
CA ARG A 205 -27.14 5.69 4.06
C ARG A 205 -28.09 4.69 3.40
N LYS A 206 -29.36 5.05 3.30
CA LYS A 206 -30.38 4.25 2.61
C LYS A 206 -30.16 4.36 1.11
N ILE A 207 -29.67 3.28 0.49
CA ILE A 207 -29.50 3.18 -0.95
C ILE A 207 -30.83 2.71 -1.56
N SER A 208 -31.42 3.57 -2.38
CA SER A 208 -32.65 3.32 -3.11
C SER A 208 -32.39 2.75 -4.50
N ARG A 209 -31.26 3.11 -5.14
CA ARG A 209 -30.92 2.68 -6.49
C ARG A 209 -29.42 2.54 -6.68
N ALA A 210 -29.02 1.57 -7.49
CA ALA A 210 -27.69 1.46 -8.06
C ALA A 210 -27.80 1.27 -9.56
N TYR A 211 -26.99 1.97 -10.35
CA TYR A 211 -27.04 1.89 -11.80
C TYR A 211 -25.73 2.28 -12.47
N LEU A 212 -25.58 1.91 -13.74
CA LEU A 212 -24.52 2.39 -14.62
C LEU A 212 -24.97 3.65 -15.34
N ALA A 213 -24.15 4.70 -15.32
CA ALA A 213 -24.36 5.90 -16.11
C ALA A 213 -23.58 5.83 -17.44
N PRO A 214 -24.07 6.48 -18.51
CA PRO A 214 -25.22 7.40 -18.54
C PRO A 214 -26.59 6.72 -18.70
N ASP A 215 -26.64 5.47 -19.17
CA ASP A 215 -27.89 4.83 -19.63
C ASP A 215 -28.83 4.36 -18.50
N GLN A 216 -28.42 4.53 -17.25
CA GLN A 216 -29.16 4.14 -16.05
C GLN A 216 -29.49 2.65 -15.98
N VAL A 217 -28.63 1.81 -16.55
CA VAL A 217 -28.77 0.34 -16.48
C VAL A 217 -28.72 -0.08 -15.00
N PRO A 218 -29.79 -0.64 -14.42
CA PRO A 218 -29.80 -1.05 -13.02
C PRO A 218 -28.74 -2.13 -12.76
N ILE A 219 -28.12 -2.08 -11.58
CA ILE A 219 -27.18 -3.12 -11.15
C ILE A 219 -27.56 -3.68 -9.78
N GLU A 220 -27.13 -4.92 -9.53
CA GLU A 220 -27.32 -5.55 -8.24
C GLU A 220 -26.43 -4.90 -7.17
N PHE A 221 -27.04 -4.61 -6.03
CA PHE A 221 -26.32 -4.18 -4.84
C PHE A 221 -26.91 -4.81 -3.59
N LYS A 222 -26.09 -4.94 -2.54
CA LYS A 222 -26.51 -5.46 -1.24
C LYS A 222 -25.82 -4.66 -0.12
N THR A 223 -26.61 -4.10 0.78
CA THR A 223 -26.07 -3.46 1.99
C THR A 223 -25.78 -4.52 3.05
N ILE A 224 -24.55 -4.52 3.59
CA ILE A 224 -24.05 -5.42 4.62
C ILE A 224 -23.35 -4.56 5.69
N GLY A 225 -24.03 -4.33 6.80
CA GLY A 225 -23.57 -3.40 7.84
C GLY A 225 -23.41 -1.99 7.27
N ASP A 226 -22.22 -1.39 7.45
CA ASP A 226 -21.90 -0.04 6.98
C ASP A 226 -21.52 0.04 5.49
N TYR A 227 -21.49 -1.08 4.78
CA TYR A 227 -21.01 -1.14 3.39
C TYR A 227 -22.12 -1.55 2.43
N THR A 228 -22.06 -1.03 1.21
CA THR A 228 -22.86 -1.50 0.08
C THR A 228 -21.97 -2.27 -0.88
N GLU A 229 -22.21 -3.56 -1.01
CA GLU A 229 -21.60 -4.43 -2.03
C GLU A 229 -22.24 -4.16 -3.38
N ILE A 230 -21.41 -3.99 -4.41
CA ILE A 230 -21.80 -3.73 -5.78
C ILE A 230 -21.26 -4.86 -6.66
N ARG A 231 -22.12 -5.38 -7.53
CA ARG A 231 -21.73 -6.28 -8.63
C ARG A 231 -21.93 -5.55 -9.94
N ILE A 232 -20.84 -5.39 -10.68
CA ILE A 232 -20.86 -4.70 -11.97
C ILE A 232 -20.92 -5.78 -13.06
N PRO A 233 -21.81 -5.62 -14.06
CA PRO A 233 -21.74 -6.44 -15.26
C PRO A 233 -20.42 -6.20 -16.01
N ALA A 234 -20.21 -6.93 -17.11
CA ALA A 234 -19.04 -6.71 -17.93
C ALA A 234 -18.98 -5.26 -18.44
N PHE A 235 -17.79 -4.65 -18.39
CA PHE A 235 -17.53 -3.35 -19.01
C PHE A 235 -16.11 -3.31 -19.58
N GLU A 236 -15.89 -2.40 -20.52
CA GLU A 236 -14.60 -2.21 -21.18
C GLU A 236 -14.10 -0.79 -20.94
N GLY A 237 -12.89 -0.66 -20.38
CA GLY A 237 -12.19 0.62 -20.29
C GLY A 237 -12.71 1.57 -19.22
N TYR A 238 -13.98 1.95 -19.26
CA TYR A 238 -14.56 2.88 -18.29
C TYR A 238 -16.00 2.54 -17.97
N VAL A 239 -16.37 2.66 -16.70
CA VAL A 239 -17.76 2.65 -16.25
C VAL A 239 -17.96 3.58 -15.07
N LEU A 240 -19.13 4.22 -15.02
CA LEU A 240 -19.58 5.00 -13.87
C LEU A 240 -20.70 4.26 -13.16
N VAL A 241 -20.43 3.82 -11.93
CA VAL A 241 -21.47 3.29 -11.03
C VAL A 241 -21.99 4.43 -10.17
N VAL A 242 -23.31 4.59 -10.11
CA VAL A 242 -23.98 5.57 -9.26
C VAL A 242 -24.80 4.84 -8.19
N LEU A 243 -24.63 5.25 -6.92
CA LEU A 243 -25.53 4.89 -5.82
C LEU A 243 -26.32 6.12 -5.38
N GLU A 244 -27.64 5.98 -5.30
CA GLU A 244 -28.60 6.99 -4.82
C GLU A 244 -29.41 6.47 -3.62
#